data_AF-A0A5J5RKY4-F1
#
_entry.id   AF-A0A5J5RKY4-F1
#
_cell.length_a   1.000
_cell.length_b   1.000
_cell.length_c   1.000
_cell.angle_alpha   90.00
_cell.angle_beta   90.00
_cell.angle_gamma   90.00
#
_symmetry.space_group_name_H-M   'P 1'
#
loop_
_entity.id
_entity.type
_entity.pdbx_description
1 polymer ?
#
loop_
_entity_poly.entity_id
_entity_poly.type
_entity_poly.pdbx_seq_one_letter_code
_entity_poly.pdbx_strand_id
1 'polypeptide(L)'
;MKISTKATNKSKNAEKSRDPRWKEEFQFMVDEPPTNDKIHIEAFSTSSRIGLLHPKESLGYVTISLADVVNNRRINERYHPIDSKNGRIQIEMQWRTS
;
A
#
# COMPACT_ATOMS: atom_id res chain seq x y z
N MET A 1 -12.54 -25.22 1.58
CA MET A 1 -12.37 -23.92 2.26
C MET A 1 -10.97 -23.41 1.95
N LYS A 2 -10.80 -22.68 0.84
CA LYS A 2 -9.50 -22.09 0.49
C LYS A 2 -9.39 -20.77 1.24
N ILE A 3 -8.59 -20.77 2.29
CA ILE A 3 -8.19 -19.54 2.97
C ILE A 3 -7.14 -18.93 2.04
N SER A 4 -7.54 -17.95 1.23
CA SER A 4 -6.63 -17.19 0.39
C SER A 4 -5.62 -16.49 1.29
N THR A 5 -4.37 -16.93 1.21
CA THR A 5 -3.24 -16.38 1.96
C THR A 5 -3.19 -14.87 1.74
N LYS A 6 -3.09 -14.10 2.83
CA LYS A 6 -2.89 -12.64 2.77
C LYS A 6 -1.63 -12.32 1.94
N ALA A 7 -1.81 -12.08 0.64
CA ALA A 7 -0.70 -11.76 -0.25
C ALA A 7 -0.11 -10.41 0.17
N THR A 8 1.18 -10.40 0.47
CA THR A 8 1.89 -9.21 0.91
C THR A 8 3.06 -8.95 -0.02
N ASN A 9 3.15 -7.73 -0.53
CA ASN A 9 4.29 -7.26 -1.31
C ASN A 9 4.96 -6.09 -0.61
N LYS A 10 6.25 -5.91 -0.85
CA LYS A 10 7.04 -4.81 -0.31
C LYS A 10 7.76 -4.11 -1.46
N SER A 11 7.65 -2.79 -1.50
CA SER A 11 8.38 -1.97 -2.47
C SER A 11 9.87 -1.95 -2.20
N LYS A 12 10.63 -1.48 -3.19
CA LYS A 12 12.02 -1.09 -2.96
C LYS A 12 12.07 0.14 -2.05
N ASN A 13 13.25 0.39 -1.50
CA ASN A 13 13.49 1.63 -0.79
C ASN A 13 13.46 2.77 -1.81
N ALA A 14 12.65 3.79 -1.56
CA ALA A 14 12.68 5.01 -2.35
C ALA A 14 13.93 5.84 -2.03
N GLU A 15 14.16 6.85 -2.88
CA GLU A 15 15.14 7.89 -2.65
C GLU A 15 14.92 8.58 -1.30
N LYS A 16 16.00 9.13 -0.73
CA LYS A 16 15.95 9.88 0.52
C LYS A 16 15.25 11.23 0.29
N SER A 17 13.92 11.21 0.31
CA SER A 17 13.04 12.35 0.08
C SER A 17 11.86 12.33 1.04
N ARG A 18 11.31 13.52 1.33
CA ARG A 18 10.01 13.66 2.03
C ARG A 18 8.81 13.51 1.10
N ASP A 19 9.03 13.55 -0.21
CA ASP A 19 8.05 13.26 -1.26
C ASP A 19 8.58 12.13 -2.16
N PRO A 20 8.75 10.91 -1.61
CA PRO A 20 9.27 9.78 -2.36
C PRO A 20 8.30 9.34 -3.47
N ARG A 21 8.85 8.92 -4.61
CA ARG A 21 8.08 8.44 -5.76
C ARG A 21 8.53 7.02 -6.12
N TRP A 22 7.76 6.01 -5.71
CA TRP A 22 8.08 4.61 -6.03
C TRP A 22 7.76 4.24 -7.48
N LYS A 23 6.57 4.62 -7.97
CA LYS A 23 6.07 4.21 -9.30
C LYS A 23 6.16 2.69 -9.53
N GLU A 24 5.95 1.91 -8.47
CA GLU A 24 5.93 0.45 -8.51
C GLU A 24 4.48 -0.05 -8.68
N GLU A 25 4.31 -1.11 -9.45
CA GLU A 25 3.02 -1.80 -9.64
C GLU A 25 3.10 -3.20 -9.04
N PHE A 26 2.04 -3.59 -8.33
CA PHE A 26 1.87 -4.94 -7.79
C PHE A 26 0.59 -5.55 -8.34
N GLN A 27 0.67 -6.82 -8.73
CA GLN A 27 -0.48 -7.56 -9.24
C GLN A 27 -0.84 -8.68 -8.27
N PHE A 28 -2.14 -8.80 -7.99
CA PHE A 28 -2.70 -9.82 -7.11
C PHE A 28 -3.77 -10.57 -7.88
N MET A 29 -3.59 -11.89 -8.00
CA MET A 29 -4.58 -12.77 -8.60
C MET A 29 -5.53 -13.26 -7.50
N VAL A 30 -6.82 -13.16 -7.76
CA VAL A 30 -7.87 -13.58 -6.82
C VAL A 30 -8.90 -14.41 -7.58
N ASP A 31 -9.39 -15.48 -6.94
CA ASP A 31 -10.34 -16.42 -7.56
C ASP A 31 -11.74 -15.77 -7.69
N GLU A 32 -12.13 -14.93 -6.73
CA GLU A 32 -13.43 -14.27 -6.66
C GLU A 32 -13.27 -12.75 -6.45
N PRO A 33 -14.24 -11.91 -6.85
CA PRO A 33 -14.20 -10.47 -6.61
C PRO A 33 -14.07 -10.15 -5.10
N PRO A 34 -13.03 -9.44 -4.66
CA PRO A 34 -12.68 -9.23 -3.25
C PRO A 34 -13.54 -8.12 -2.60
N THR A 35 -14.86 -8.20 -2.72
CA THR A 35 -15.80 -7.15 -2.31
C THR A 35 -15.85 -6.95 -0.79
N ASN A 36 -15.59 -7.99 0.00
CA ASN A 36 -15.55 -7.90 1.46
C ASN A 36 -14.15 -7.67 2.04
N ASP A 37 -13.15 -7.59 1.17
CA ASP A 37 -11.75 -7.49 1.58
C ASP A 37 -11.26 -6.04 1.58
N LYS A 38 -10.12 -5.84 2.25
CA LYS A 38 -9.45 -4.56 2.35
C LYS A 38 -7.97 -4.74 2.05
N ILE A 39 -7.38 -3.76 1.39
CA ILE A 39 -5.93 -3.67 1.25
C ILE A 39 -5.39 -2.75 2.34
N HIS A 40 -4.33 -3.20 3.01
CA HIS A 40 -3.61 -2.44 4.03
C HIS A 40 -2.24 -2.06 3.47
N ILE A 41 -1.95 -0.76 3.45
CA ILE A 41 -0.70 -0.23 2.93
C ILE A 41 -0.06 0.59 4.03
N GLU A 42 1.14 0.19 4.43
CA GLU A 42 1.90 0.85 5.49
C GLU A 42 3.24 1.37 4.96
N ALA A 43 3.54 2.61 5.28
CA ALA A 43 4.81 3.24 4.94
C ALA A 43 5.78 3.13 6.11
N PHE A 44 7.04 2.88 5.81
CA PHE A 44 8.08 2.79 6.84
C PHE A 44 9.30 3.63 6.48
N SER A 45 9.98 4.15 7.50
CA SER A 45 11.29 4.76 7.35
C SER A 45 12.34 3.69 6.97
N THR A 46 13.42 4.13 6.32
CA THR A 46 14.59 3.28 6.08
C THR A 46 15.69 3.68 7.06
N SER A 47 16.34 2.71 7.71
CA SER A 47 17.48 2.98 8.59
C SER A 47 18.69 3.39 7.74
N SER A 48 19.36 4.50 8.09
CA SER A 48 20.65 4.87 7.49
C SER A 48 21.72 3.82 7.81
N ARG A 49 22.66 3.61 6.87
CA ARG A 49 23.85 2.76 6.98
C ARG A 49 24.47 2.88 8.38
N ILE A 50 24.62 1.73 9.06
CA ILE A 50 25.05 1.53 10.47
C ILE A 50 23.82 1.50 11.40
N GLY A 51 23.23 0.31 11.54
CA GLY A 51 21.95 0.02 12.18
C GLY A 51 21.87 0.24 13.69
N LEU A 52 22.14 1.46 14.17
CA LEU A 52 22.03 1.81 15.59
C LEU A 52 21.39 3.18 15.87
N LEU A 53 21.35 4.13 14.93
CA LEU A 53 20.89 5.49 15.25
C LEU A 53 19.38 5.72 15.07
N HIS A 54 18.74 5.08 14.09
CA HIS A 54 17.31 5.26 13.84
C HIS A 54 16.70 3.91 13.44
N PRO A 55 15.91 3.28 14.34
CA PRO A 55 15.19 2.07 13.99
C PRO A 55 14.21 2.37 12.84
N LYS A 56 13.81 1.31 12.14
CA LYS A 56 12.72 1.36 11.19
C LYS A 56 11.45 1.71 11.96
N GLU A 57 10.82 2.82 11.60
CA GLU A 57 9.58 3.33 12.22
C GLU A 57 8.45 3.31 11.19
N SER A 58 7.23 3.09 11.66
CA SER A 58 6.03 3.29 10.84
C SER A 58 5.82 4.79 10.62
N LEU A 59 5.56 5.17 9.37
CA LEU A 59 5.25 6.56 8.97
C LEU A 59 3.74 6.78 8.82
N GLY A 60 2.95 5.74 9.12
CA GLY A 60 1.51 5.69 8.99
C GLY A 60 1.04 4.68 7.95
N TYR A 61 -0.26 4.41 7.97
CA TYR A 61 -0.89 3.43 7.10
C TYR A 61 -2.23 3.90 6.55
N VAL A 62 -2.68 3.24 5.50
CA VAL A 62 -4.03 3.42 4.93
C VAL A 62 -4.66 2.05 4.73
N THR A 63 -5.97 1.97 4.97
CA THR A 63 -6.75 0.77 4.69
C THR A 63 -7.87 1.13 3.73
N ILE A 64 -7.93 0.46 2.59
CA ILE A 64 -8.86 0.78 1.50
C ILE A 64 -9.73 -0.43 1.22
N SER A 65 -11.04 -0.24 1.04
CA SER A 65 -11.95 -1.32 0.68
C SER A 65 -11.75 -1.72 -0.78
N LEU A 66 -11.64 -3.02 -1.03
CA LEU A 66 -11.51 -3.53 -2.40
C LEU A 66 -12.85 -3.56 -3.14
N ALA A 67 -14.00 -3.49 -2.44
CA ALA A 67 -15.30 -3.28 -3.08
C ALA A 67 -15.32 -2.02 -3.95
N ASP A 68 -14.75 -0.92 -3.46
CA ASP A 68 -14.72 0.34 -4.22
C ASP A 68 -13.94 0.18 -5.52
N VAL A 69 -12.84 -0.58 -5.51
CA VAL A 69 -12.03 -0.85 -6.72
C VAL A 69 -12.78 -1.75 -7.70
N VAL A 70 -13.44 -2.80 -7.18
CA VAL A 70 -14.23 -3.74 -8.00
C VAL A 70 -15.40 -3.00 -8.68
N ASN A 71 -16.10 -2.15 -7.94
CA ASN A 71 -17.26 -1.40 -8.43
C ASN A 71 -16.86 -0.29 -9.41
N ASN A 72 -15.80 0.48 -9.10
CA ASN A 72 -15.37 1.62 -9.92
C ASN A 72 -14.40 1.24 -11.05
N ARG A 73 -13.92 -0.01 -11.10
CA ARG A 73 -12.90 -0.56 -12.01
C ARG A 73 -11.50 0.06 -11.89
N ARG A 74 -11.38 1.35 -11.58
CA ARG A 74 -10.11 2.03 -11.33
C ARG A 74 -10.30 3.16 -10.33
N ILE A 75 -9.37 3.29 -9.41
CA ILE A 75 -9.28 4.42 -8.47
C ILE A 75 -7.87 5.01 -8.51
N ASN A 76 -7.75 6.33 -8.37
CA ASN A 76 -6.47 7.04 -8.26
C ASN A 76 -6.63 8.18 -7.26
N GLU A 77 -6.31 7.89 -6.00
CA GLU A 77 -6.69 8.75 -4.89
C GLU A 77 -5.50 9.07 -3.98
N ARG A 78 -5.60 10.21 -3.29
CA ARG A 78 -4.62 10.65 -2.29
C ARG A 78 -5.20 10.51 -0.89
N TYR A 79 -4.58 9.66 -0.10
CA TYR A 79 -5.02 9.34 1.25
C TYR A 79 -4.12 10.02 2.29
N HIS A 80 -4.73 10.47 3.39
CA HIS A 80 -4.00 10.88 4.59
C HIS A 80 -3.78 9.63 5.45
N PRO A 81 -2.53 9.21 5.70
CA PRO A 81 -2.28 8.01 6.48
C PRO A 81 -2.68 8.22 7.94
N ILE A 82 -3.25 7.18 8.52
CA ILE A 82 -3.53 7.08 9.95
C ILE A 82 -2.18 6.97 10.68
N ASP A 83 -2.11 7.52 11.89
CA ASP A 83 -0.90 7.59 12.72
C ASP A 83 0.29 8.34 12.07
N SER A 84 0.01 9.16 11.05
CA SER A 84 0.99 10.04 10.45
C SER A 84 0.82 11.48 10.95
N LYS A 85 1.94 12.12 11.35
CA LYS A 85 1.92 13.53 11.76
C LYS A 85 1.65 14.48 10.59
N ASN A 86 2.27 14.19 9.44
CA ASN A 86 2.18 14.96 8.21
C ASN A 86 2.54 14.02 7.04
N GLY A 87 1.57 13.69 6.19
CA GLY A 87 1.83 12.76 5.09
C GLY A 87 0.62 12.59 4.16
N ARG A 88 0.92 12.27 2.91
CA ARG A 88 -0.07 11.87 1.90
C ARG A 88 0.51 10.73 1.10
N ILE A 89 -0.30 9.72 0.81
CA ILE A 89 0.07 8.61 -0.07
C ILE A 89 -0.90 8.62 -1.23
N GLN A 90 -0.37 8.71 -2.46
CA GLN A 90 -1.16 8.55 -3.67
C GLN A 90 -1.13 7.08 -4.07
N ILE A 91 -2.30 6.48 -4.26
CA ILE A 91 -2.44 5.08 -4.63
C ILE A 91 -3.36 5.00 -5.83
N GLU A 92 -2.91 4.24 -6.82
CA GLU A 92 -3.71 3.85 -7.97
C GLU A 92 -3.96 2.35 -7.92
N MET A 93 -5.22 1.95 -8.10
CA MET A 93 -5.63 0.55 -8.17
C MET A 93 -6.56 0.33 -9.35
N GLN A 94 -6.44 -0.83 -9.99
CA GLN A 94 -7.27 -1.22 -11.13
C GLN A 94 -7.75 -2.66 -10.97
N TRP A 95 -9.05 -2.88 -11.16
CA TRP A 95 -9.67 -4.19 -11.24
C TRP A 95 -9.75 -4.62 -12.71
N ARG A 96 -9.06 -5.72 -13.06
CA ARG A 96 -9.07 -6.31 -14.40
C ARG A 96 -9.75 -7.66 -14.33
N THR A 97 -10.83 -7.82 -15.09
CA THR A 97 -11.43 -9.13 -15.38
C THR A 97 -10.86 -9.60 -16.71
N SER A 98 -10.18 -10.74 -16.72
CA SER A 98 -9.68 -11.39 -17.95
C SER A 98 -10.83 -11.87 -18.82
#